data_AF-A0A9C9GGN4-F1
#
_entry.id   AF-A0A9C9GGN4-F1
#
_cell.length_a   1.000
_cell.length_b   1.000
_cell.length_c   1.000
_cell.angle_alpha   90.00
_cell.angle_beta   90.00
_cell.angle_gamma   90.00
#
_symmetry.space_group_name_H-M   'P 1'
#
loop_
_entity.id
_entity.type
_entity.pdbx_description
1 polymer ?
#
loop_
_entity_poly.entity_id
_entity_poly.type
_entity_poly.pdbx_seq_one_letter_code
_entity_poly.pdbx_strand_id
1 'polypeptide(L)'
;MQQVRQTATAGRIALPKQPAREPFSRPNQEKGLKKAKLLFVMMTCFLLSLVVVAQYSSVVIMNYRLSGARDDLAVIQEEIRVLELEAAQLGSIGRIEAIAREELGMIEPAVDQIRILSVNRGKLAERGE
;
A
#
# COMPACT_ATOMS: atom_id res chain seq x y z
N MET A 1 -5.56 -63.97 106.43
CA MET A 1 -6.31 -62.77 105.99
C MET A 1 -5.31 -61.88 105.25
N GLN A 2 -5.10 -62.07 103.95
CA GLN A 2 -5.83 -61.41 102.84
C GLN A 2 -5.71 -59.88 102.93
N GLN A 3 -4.72 -59.32 102.23
CA GLN A 3 -4.88 -58.64 100.94
C GLN A 3 -5.60 -57.29 101.05
N VAL A 4 -4.87 -56.18 100.90
CA VAL A 4 -5.32 -55.02 100.11
C VAL A 4 -4.09 -54.29 99.55
N ARG A 5 -3.67 -54.65 98.33
CA ARG A 5 -2.86 -53.80 97.44
C ARG A 5 -3.63 -53.69 96.14
N GLN A 6 -4.43 -52.63 96.02
CA GLN A 6 -5.06 -52.15 94.79
C GLN A 6 -5.15 -50.63 95.02
N THR A 7 -4.68 -49.73 94.15
CA THR A 7 -5.08 -49.58 92.75
C THR A 7 -3.99 -48.82 91.97
N ALA A 8 -3.18 -49.55 91.20
CA ALA A 8 -2.42 -48.96 90.10
C ALA A 8 -3.28 -49.06 88.83
N THR A 9 -4.24 -48.14 88.69
CA THR A 9 -5.03 -48.01 87.46
C THR A 9 -4.20 -47.23 86.45
N ALA A 10 -3.29 -47.93 85.76
CA ALA A 10 -2.62 -47.43 84.58
C ALA A 10 -3.64 -47.32 83.44
N GLY A 11 -4.28 -46.15 83.33
CA GLY A 11 -5.12 -45.80 82.20
C GLY A 11 -4.27 -45.80 80.94
N ARG A 12 -4.35 -46.88 80.15
CA ARG A 12 -3.86 -46.90 78.77
C ARG A 12 -4.75 -45.98 77.96
N ILE A 13 -4.28 -44.75 77.76
CA ILE A 13 -4.87 -43.83 76.78
C ILE A 13 -4.58 -44.46 75.41
N ALA A 14 -5.60 -45.10 74.84
CA ALA A 14 -5.57 -45.58 73.47
C ALA A 14 -5.43 -44.37 72.55
N LEU A 15 -4.28 -44.27 71.89
CA LEU A 15 -4.00 -43.28 70.86
C LEU A 15 -5.03 -43.47 69.73
N PRO A 16 -5.80 -42.44 69.33
CA PRO A 16 -6.72 -42.59 68.22
C PRO A 16 -5.92 -42.84 66.94
N LYS A 17 -6.14 -44.02 66.34
CA LYS A 17 -5.64 -44.43 65.03
C LYS A 17 -6.07 -43.36 64.02
N GLN A 18 -5.14 -42.50 63.61
CA GLN A 18 -5.34 -41.54 62.54
C GLN A 18 -5.88 -42.28 61.30
N PRO A 19 -7.03 -41.88 60.74
CA PRO A 19 -7.48 -42.45 59.48
C PRO A 19 -6.46 -42.06 58.41
N ALA A 20 -5.98 -43.07 57.68
CA ALA A 20 -5.07 -42.90 56.55
C ALA A 20 -5.67 -41.83 55.61
N ARG A 21 -4.94 -40.73 55.43
CA ARG A 21 -5.29 -39.72 54.43
C ARG A 21 -5.23 -40.37 53.06
N GLU A 22 -6.36 -40.42 52.37
CA GLU A 22 -6.37 -40.83 50.97
C GLU A 22 -5.47 -39.90 50.14
N PRO A 23 -4.70 -40.44 49.18
CA PRO A 23 -3.91 -39.61 48.30
C PRO A 23 -4.85 -38.82 47.39
N PHE A 24 -4.92 -37.51 47.60
CA PHE A 24 -5.59 -36.59 46.68
C PHE A 24 -4.94 -36.71 45.29
N SER A 25 -5.62 -37.43 44.40
CA SER A 25 -5.27 -37.54 42.99
C SER A 25 -5.41 -36.18 42.35
N ARG A 26 -4.28 -35.50 42.12
CA ARG A 26 -4.24 -34.22 41.41
C ARG A 26 -4.79 -34.45 40.01
N PRO A 27 -5.89 -33.80 39.60
CA PRO A 27 -6.35 -33.95 38.24
C PRO A 27 -5.25 -33.41 37.33
N ASN A 28 -4.94 -34.21 36.33
CA ASN A 28 -3.95 -34.00 35.28
C ASN A 28 -4.36 -32.80 34.38
N GLN A 29 -4.45 -31.62 34.97
CA GLN A 29 -4.93 -30.37 34.36
C GLN A 29 -3.89 -29.79 33.38
N GLU A 30 -2.62 -30.16 33.54
CA GLU A 30 -1.53 -29.68 32.67
C GLU A 30 -1.64 -30.21 31.24
N LYS A 31 -2.19 -31.42 31.03
CA LYS A 31 -2.37 -31.96 29.67
C LYS A 31 -3.50 -31.27 28.92
N GLY A 32 -4.55 -30.82 29.62
CA GLY A 32 -5.65 -30.05 29.03
C GLY A 32 -5.21 -28.68 28.55
N LEU A 33 -4.42 -27.96 29.37
CA LEU A 33 -3.86 -26.65 29.01
C LEU A 33 -2.93 -26.72 27.79
N LYS A 34 -2.10 -27.76 27.69
CA LYS A 34 -1.19 -27.94 26.53
C LYS A 34 -1.97 -28.18 25.22
N LYS A 35 -3.05 -28.96 25.28
CA LYS A 35 -3.94 -29.19 24.12
C LYS A 35 -4.74 -27.94 23.74
N ALA A 36 -5.24 -27.20 24.74
CA ALA A 36 -5.92 -25.93 24.51
C ALA A 36 -4.98 -24.88 23.89
N LYS A 37 -3.73 -24.81 24.36
CA LYS A 37 -2.70 -23.92 23.79
C LYS A 37 -2.36 -24.31 22.35
N LEU A 38 -2.25 -25.60 22.05
CA LEU A 38 -2.03 -26.09 20.68
C LEU A 38 -3.20 -25.74 19.76
N LEU A 39 -4.44 -25.96 20.20
CA LEU A 39 -5.64 -25.57 19.46
C LEU A 39 -5.70 -24.07 19.22
N PHE A 40 -5.35 -23.27 20.23
CA PHE A 40 -5.30 -21.82 20.09
C PHE A 40 -4.27 -21.38 19.04
N VAL A 41 -3.07 -21.95 19.05
CA VAL A 41 -2.03 -21.67 18.03
C VAL A 41 -2.48 -22.06 16.63
N MET A 42 -3.13 -23.22 16.48
CA MET A 42 -3.68 -23.64 15.18
C MET A 42 -4.78 -22.70 14.71
N MET A 43 -5.66 -22.27 15.62
CA MET A 43 -6.76 -21.35 15.31
C MET A 43 -6.25 -19.96 14.93
N THR A 44 -5.26 -19.42 15.64
CA THR A 44 -4.65 -18.13 15.28
C THR A 44 -3.89 -18.20 13.96
N CYS A 45 -3.18 -19.30 13.68
CA CYS A 45 -2.51 -19.52 12.40
C CYS A 45 -3.50 -19.59 11.23
N PHE A 46 -4.63 -20.27 11.42
CA PHE A 46 -5.70 -20.33 10.44
C PHE A 46 -6.32 -18.95 10.19
N LEU A 47 -6.63 -18.20 11.26
CA LEU A 47 -7.13 -16.83 11.15
C LEU A 47 -6.14 -15.91 10.43
N LEU A 48 -4.85 -15.97 10.77
CA LEU A 48 -3.79 -15.21 10.10
C LEU A 48 -3.74 -15.54 8.61
N SER A 49 -3.85 -16.82 8.24
CA SER A 49 -3.90 -17.24 6.83
C SER A 49 -5.12 -16.65 6.13
N LEU A 50 -6.28 -16.65 6.78
CA LEU A 50 -7.51 -16.04 6.25
C LEU A 50 -7.37 -14.51 6.07
N VAL A 51 -6.74 -13.83 7.02
CA VAL A 51 -6.43 -12.39 6.95
C VAL A 51 -5.47 -12.08 5.81
N VAL A 52 -4.45 -12.92 5.60
CA VAL A 52 -3.51 -12.77 4.48
C VAL A 52 -4.22 -12.95 3.14
N VAL A 53 -5.12 -13.92 3.02
CA VAL A 53 -5.94 -14.12 1.81
C VAL A 53 -6.91 -12.96 1.60
N ALA A 54 -7.55 -12.45 2.65
CA ALA A 54 -8.44 -11.28 2.57
C ALA A 54 -7.68 -10.01 2.17
N GLN A 55 -6.47 -9.81 2.71
CA GLN A 55 -5.56 -8.74 2.28
C GLN A 55 -5.17 -8.93 0.81
N TYR A 56 -4.93 -10.16 0.36
CA TYR A 56 -4.63 -10.45 -1.03
C TYR A 56 -5.76 -10.00 -1.97
N SER A 57 -7.03 -10.24 -1.59
CA SER A 57 -8.19 -9.72 -2.34
C SER A 57 -8.23 -8.19 -2.37
N SER A 58 -7.86 -7.51 -1.29
CA SER A 58 -7.72 -6.04 -1.27
C SER A 58 -6.58 -5.54 -2.15
N VAL A 59 -5.45 -6.26 -2.20
CA VAL A 59 -4.34 -5.97 -3.11
C VAL A 59 -4.76 -6.15 -4.57
N VAL A 60 -5.57 -7.16 -4.90
CA VAL A 60 -6.09 -7.35 -6.26
C VAL A 60 -6.99 -6.17 -6.65
N ILE A 61 -7.91 -5.74 -5.79
CA ILE A 61 -8.79 -4.60 -6.08
C ILE A 61 -7.99 -3.28 -6.19
N MET A 62 -6.98 -3.06 -5.34
CA MET A 62 -6.09 -1.89 -5.45
C MET A 62 -5.28 -1.92 -6.75
N ASN A 63 -4.77 -3.08 -7.15
CA ASN A 63 -3.98 -3.24 -8.37
C ASN A 63 -4.85 -3.04 -9.63
N TYR A 64 -6.12 -3.46 -9.59
CA TYR A 64 -7.10 -3.17 -10.64
C TYR A 64 -7.38 -1.67 -10.78
N ARG A 65 -7.59 -0.97 -9.67
CA ARG A 65 -7.79 0.50 -9.69
C ARG A 65 -6.54 1.24 -10.17
N LEU A 66 -5.36 0.73 -9.84
CA LEU A 66 -4.09 1.27 -10.30
C LEU A 66 -3.84 1.00 -11.78
N SER A 67 -4.29 -0.14 -12.30
CA SER A 67 -4.15 -0.48 -13.73
C SER A 67 -5.11 0.33 -14.58
N GLY A 68 -6.38 0.47 -14.18
CA GLY A 68 -7.34 1.33 -14.87
C GLY A 68 -6.88 2.80 -14.94
N ALA A 69 -6.39 3.35 -13.83
CA ALA A 69 -5.88 4.73 -13.82
C ALA A 69 -4.60 4.93 -14.67
N ARG A 70 -3.84 3.86 -14.93
CA ARG A 70 -2.67 3.91 -15.83
C ARG A 70 -3.08 3.87 -17.30
N ASP A 71 -4.09 3.06 -17.63
CA ASP A 71 -4.64 3.00 -18.98
C ASP A 71 -5.31 4.33 -19.36
N ASP A 72 -6.07 4.93 -18.43
CA ASP A 72 -6.68 6.25 -18.65
C ASP A 72 -5.61 7.33 -18.91
N LEU A 73 -4.49 7.31 -18.16
CA LEU A 73 -3.38 8.21 -18.41
C LEU A 73 -2.69 7.96 -19.75
N ALA A 74 -2.57 6.70 -20.17
CA ALA A 74 -1.95 6.35 -21.45
C ALA A 74 -2.81 6.86 -22.62
N VAL A 75 -4.13 6.73 -22.54
CA VAL A 75 -5.07 7.25 -23.55
C VAL A 75 -4.97 8.77 -23.64
N ILE A 76 -5.02 9.48 -22.50
CA ILE A 76 -4.93 10.95 -22.49
C ILE A 76 -3.58 11.44 -23.01
N GLN A 77 -2.48 10.75 -22.71
CA GLN A 77 -1.16 11.12 -23.22
C GLN A 77 -1.04 10.95 -24.73
N GLU A 78 -1.65 9.89 -25.28
CA GLU A 78 -1.67 9.68 -26.72
C GLU A 78 -2.51 10.76 -27.42
N GLU A 79 -3.67 11.12 -26.86
CA GLU A 79 -4.50 12.23 -27.38
C GLU A 79 -3.72 13.56 -27.39
N ILE A 80 -3.00 13.89 -26.32
CA ILE A 80 -2.16 15.09 -26.27
C ILE A 80 -1.11 15.06 -27.38
N ARG A 81 -0.42 13.93 -27.56
CA ARG A 81 0.61 13.78 -28.59
C ARG A 81 0.05 13.99 -29.99
N VAL A 82 -1.14 13.47 -30.28
CA VAL A 82 -1.83 13.66 -31.55
C VAL A 82 -2.18 15.14 -31.75
N LEU A 83 -2.76 15.79 -30.73
CA LEU A 83 -3.11 17.21 -30.80
C LEU A 83 -1.88 18.11 -30.98
N GLU A 84 -0.77 17.81 -30.31
CA GLU A 84 0.50 18.53 -30.48
C GLU A 84 1.05 18.37 -31.90
N LEU A 85 0.97 17.17 -32.47
CA LEU A 85 1.39 16.91 -33.83
C LEU A 85 0.52 17.69 -34.84
N GLU A 86 -0.79 17.70 -34.63
CA GLU A 86 -1.73 18.44 -35.46
C GLU A 86 -1.51 19.95 -35.35
N ALA A 87 -1.31 20.49 -34.14
CA ALA A 87 -0.95 21.88 -33.93
C ALA A 87 0.39 22.25 -34.61
N ALA A 88 1.39 21.37 -34.53
CA ALA A 88 2.67 21.57 -35.20
C ALA A 88 2.53 21.53 -36.73
N GLN A 89 1.69 20.64 -37.27
CA GLN A 89 1.37 20.60 -38.70
C GLN A 89 0.62 21.87 -39.14
N LEU A 90 -0.33 22.33 -38.34
CA LEU A 90 -1.10 23.55 -38.59
C LEU A 90 -0.20 24.80 -38.55
N GLY A 91 0.74 24.86 -37.62
CA GLY A 91 1.73 25.94 -37.53
C GLY A 91 2.97 25.76 -38.41
N SER A 92 3.07 24.64 -39.15
CA SER A 92 4.29 24.34 -39.89
C SER A 92 4.52 25.36 -41.00
N ILE A 93 5.74 25.89 -41.04
CA ILE A 93 6.18 26.82 -42.09
C ILE A 93 5.94 26.25 -43.48
N GLY A 94 6.13 24.94 -43.66
CA GLY A 94 5.88 24.26 -44.94
C GLY A 94 4.42 24.33 -45.40
N ARG A 95 3.44 24.23 -44.50
CA ARG A 95 2.03 24.39 -44.86
C ARG A 95 1.69 25.85 -45.18
N ILE A 96 2.28 26.79 -44.45
CA ILE A 96 2.14 28.24 -44.74
C ILE A 96 2.72 28.55 -46.12
N GLU A 97 3.88 27.98 -46.45
CA GLU A 97 4.55 28.12 -47.75
C GLU A 97 3.76 27.46 -48.88
N ALA A 98 3.15 26.30 -48.65
CA ALA A 98 2.26 25.64 -49.60
C ALA A 98 1.02 26.51 -49.89
N ILE A 99 0.31 26.99 -48.87
CA ILE A 99 -0.83 27.91 -49.05
C ILE A 99 -0.37 29.19 -49.76
N ALA A 100 0.79 29.73 -49.38
CA ALA A 100 1.38 30.91 -50.00
C ALA A 100 1.63 30.73 -51.51
N ARG A 101 2.26 29.64 -51.93
CA ARG A 101 2.58 29.41 -53.34
C ARG A 101 1.41 28.87 -54.15
N GLU A 102 0.67 27.92 -53.60
CA GLU A 102 -0.34 27.15 -54.32
C GLU A 102 -1.70 27.83 -54.35
N GLU A 103 -2.16 28.38 -53.21
CA GLU A 103 -3.48 29.01 -53.12
C GLU A 103 -3.40 30.52 -53.37
N LEU A 104 -2.39 31.18 -52.82
CA LEU A 104 -2.23 32.64 -52.92
C LEU A 104 -1.36 33.06 -54.11
N GLY A 105 -0.73 32.12 -54.82
CA GLY A 105 0.09 32.39 -55.98
C GLY A 105 1.32 33.26 -55.68
N MET A 106 1.77 33.32 -54.43
CA MET A 106 2.95 34.09 -54.04
C MET A 106 4.21 33.44 -54.62
N ILE A 107 5.06 34.27 -55.20
CA ILE A 107 6.35 33.85 -55.77
C ILE A 107 7.44 34.33 -54.81
N GLU A 108 8.40 33.46 -54.55
CA GLU A 108 9.52 33.80 -53.68
C GLU A 108 10.37 34.92 -54.32
N PRO A 109 10.62 36.03 -53.60
CA PRO A 109 11.36 37.14 -54.16
C PRO A 109 12.81 36.75 -54.40
N ALA A 110 13.37 37.23 -55.51
CA ALA A 110 14.79 37.05 -55.79
C ALA A 110 15.63 37.92 -54.84
N VAL A 111 16.89 37.52 -54.60
CA VAL A 111 17.76 38.12 -53.58
C VAL A 111 18.00 39.61 -53.81
N ASP A 112 17.93 40.06 -55.07
CA ASP A 112 18.03 41.45 -55.50
C ASP A 112 16.79 42.31 -55.15
N GLN A 113 15.65 41.68 -54.91
CA GLN A 113 14.40 42.34 -54.52
C GLN A 113 14.29 42.54 -52.99
N ILE A 114 15.21 41.96 -52.21
CA ILE A 114 15.20 42.05 -50.74
C ILE A 114 16.05 43.25 -50.30
N ARG A 115 15.41 44.27 -49.73
CA ARG A 115 16.10 45.45 -49.17
C ARG A 115 16.00 45.47 -47.65
N ILE A 116 17.12 45.21 -46.98
CA ILE A 116 17.23 45.28 -45.53
C ILE A 116 17.41 46.75 -45.11
N LEU A 117 16.45 47.30 -44.38
CA LEU A 117 16.55 48.65 -43.83
C LEU A 117 17.08 48.57 -42.41
N SER A 118 18.37 48.88 -42.23
CA SER A 118 18.92 49.12 -40.89
C SER A 118 18.47 50.50 -40.42
N VAL A 119 17.59 50.55 -39.41
CA VAL A 119 17.15 51.80 -38.79
C VAL A 119 18.33 52.42 -38.05
N ASN A 120 18.89 53.50 -38.60
CA ASN A 120 19.89 54.29 -37.90
C ASN A 120 19.18 55.15 -36.85
N ARG A 121 19.18 54.68 -35.60
CA ARG A 121 18.57 55.33 -34.44
C ARG A 121 19.12 56.75 -34.18
N GLY A 122 20.27 57.11 -34.76
CA GLY A 122 20.87 58.45 -34.63
C GLY A 122 20.15 59.56 -35.41
N LYS A 123 19.39 59.27 -36.46
CA LYS A 123 18.71 60.30 -37.29
C LYS A 123 17.29 60.67 -36.85
N LEU A 124 16.72 59.94 -35.88
CA LEU A 124 15.38 60.23 -35.34
C LEU A 124 15.40 61.27 -34.21
N ALA A 125 16.57 61.55 -33.63
CA ALA A 125 16.75 62.53 -32.57
C ALA A 125 16.87 63.98 -33.08
N GLU A 126 17.29 64.19 -34.33
CA GLU A 126 17.51 65.55 -34.88
C GLU A 126 16.31 66.13 -35.66
N ARG A 127 15.19 65.39 -35.74
CA ARG A 127 13.97 65.84 -36.44
C ARG A 127 12.84 66.25 -35.48
N GLY A 128 13.17 66.40 -34.20
CA GLY A 128 12.23 66.69 -33.11
C GLY A 128 12.49 68.00 -32.37
N GLU A 129 13.33 68.90 -32.90
CA GLU A 129 13.46 70.28 -32.40
C GLU A 129 12.91 71.30 -33.43
#